data_AF-A0A645FU56-F1
#
_entry.id   AF-A0A645FU56-F1
#
_cell.length_a   1.000
_cell.length_b   1.000
_cell.length_c   1.000
_cell.angle_alpha   90.00
_cell.angle_beta   90.00
_cell.angle_gamma   90.00
#
_symmetry.space_group_name_H-M   'P 1'
#
loop_
_entity.id
_entity.type
_entity.pdbx_description
1 polymer ?
#
loop_
_entity_poly.entity_id
_entity_poly.type
_entity_poly.pdbx_seq_one_letter_code
_entity_poly.pdbx_strand_id
1 'polypeptide(L)'
;MSYSIGHVASTTGAENIARWLPQGLLTEEDMMILIGTKLIYPTGLPATKEELFTEQAVAREALRLSFEDHQQIAKIQKPTLLRFGQTLAQASEAVRSLTIEDFDLIIGSGGVLSNAPKRKDAAVMLIDAFQPTGVVELMVDSVFMLPHLGVFSKIDEQGAIDLLETECLIPLGTVLAPKGFGKKDQPGLTLRGTTSAGHRLEQTFYWGGFNFMDLSEAEQATLEVIAHGETKWPLRFQKLHVRGGKCGVIVDLRGRPMEVKTCRNTE
;
A
#
# COMPACT_ATOMS: atom_id res chain seq x y z
N MET A 1 11.91 -2.50 -14.55
CA MET A 1 12.12 -3.96 -14.47
C MET A 1 10.76 -4.60 -14.50
N SER A 2 10.46 -5.43 -15.50
CA SER A 2 9.20 -6.17 -15.54
C SER A 2 9.36 -7.46 -14.72
N TYR A 3 8.70 -7.57 -13.57
CA TYR A 3 8.65 -8.83 -12.83
C TYR A 3 7.66 -9.76 -13.51
N SER A 4 8.14 -10.85 -14.11
CA SER A 4 7.25 -11.94 -14.46
C SER A 4 6.82 -12.66 -13.18
N ILE A 5 5.61 -13.23 -13.16
CA ILE A 5 5.12 -14.03 -12.04
C ILE A 5 6.10 -15.17 -11.67
N GLY A 6 6.75 -15.77 -12.66
CA GLY A 6 7.77 -16.80 -12.45
C GLY A 6 9.03 -16.26 -11.76
N HIS A 7 9.48 -15.05 -12.11
CA HIS A 7 10.62 -14.41 -11.43
C HIS A 7 10.29 -14.06 -9.97
N VAL A 8 9.08 -13.59 -9.69
CA VAL A 8 8.62 -13.35 -8.31
C VAL A 8 8.62 -14.65 -7.53
N ALA A 9 8.04 -15.72 -8.09
CA ALA A 9 8.00 -17.03 -7.45
C ALA A 9 9.40 -17.59 -7.16
N SER A 10 10.32 -17.51 -8.13
CA SER A 10 11.68 -18.02 -7.97
C SER A 10 12.49 -17.23 -6.94
N THR A 11 12.28 -15.91 -6.86
CA THR A 11 13.05 -15.01 -6.00
C THR A 11 12.52 -15.02 -4.56
N THR A 12 11.20 -15.10 -4.41
CA THR A 12 10.55 -15.01 -3.10
C THR A 12 10.47 -16.37 -2.42
N GLY A 13 10.31 -17.45 -3.19
CA GLY A 13 10.02 -18.78 -2.67
C GLY A 13 8.54 -18.96 -2.32
N ALA A 14 8.07 -20.20 -2.38
CA ALA A 14 6.67 -20.56 -2.21
C ALA A 14 6.13 -20.25 -0.81
N GLU A 15 6.90 -20.52 0.26
CA GLU A 15 6.49 -20.23 1.65
C GLU A 15 6.12 -18.75 1.86
N ASN A 16 6.85 -17.82 1.22
CA ASN A 16 6.60 -16.38 1.32
C ASN A 16 5.40 -15.92 0.48
N ILE A 17 5.00 -16.66 -0.55
CA ILE A 17 3.76 -16.39 -1.28
C ILE A 17 2.58 -16.98 -0.51
N ALA A 18 2.71 -18.22 -0.06
CA ALA A 18 1.67 -18.96 0.64
C ALA A 18 1.21 -18.29 1.94
N ARG A 19 2.08 -17.51 2.62
CA ARG A 19 1.73 -16.77 3.84
C ARG A 19 0.58 -15.77 3.69
N TRP A 20 0.29 -15.32 2.47
CA TRP A 20 -0.82 -14.40 2.18
C TRP A 20 -2.13 -15.11 1.87
N LEU A 21 -2.09 -16.43 1.67
CA LEU A 21 -3.27 -17.22 1.37
C LEU A 21 -4.05 -17.53 2.65
N PRO A 22 -5.38 -17.58 2.59
CA PRO A 22 -6.18 -18.15 3.66
C PRO A 22 -5.71 -19.57 3.99
N GLN A 23 -5.60 -19.89 5.28
CA GLN A 23 -5.15 -21.20 5.72
C GLN A 23 -6.06 -22.30 5.18
N GLY A 24 -5.47 -23.35 4.58
CA GLY A 24 -6.19 -24.48 4.01
C GLY A 24 -6.93 -24.19 2.70
N LEU A 25 -6.73 -23.04 2.05
CA LEU A 25 -7.35 -22.74 0.75
C LEU A 25 -6.84 -23.68 -0.36
N LEU A 26 -5.52 -23.87 -0.44
CA LEU A 26 -4.87 -24.77 -1.39
C LEU A 26 -3.49 -25.23 -0.89
N THR A 27 -2.99 -26.30 -1.49
CA THR A 27 -1.64 -26.82 -1.23
C THR A 27 -0.57 -25.95 -1.90
N GLU A 28 0.68 -26.08 -1.46
CA GLU A 28 1.80 -25.41 -2.13
C GLU A 28 1.97 -25.87 -3.58
N GLU A 29 1.74 -27.16 -3.86
CA GLU A 29 1.82 -27.72 -5.21
C GLU A 29 0.76 -27.12 -6.14
N ASP A 30 -0.50 -27.07 -5.69
CA ASP A 30 -1.58 -26.42 -6.43
C ASP A 30 -1.25 -24.95 -6.71
N MET A 31 -0.68 -24.25 -5.73
CA MET A 31 -0.31 -22.84 -5.87
C MET A 31 0.72 -22.67 -6.99
N MET A 32 1.73 -23.54 -7.02
CA MET A 32 2.76 -23.51 -8.06
C MET A 32 2.21 -23.84 -9.44
N ILE A 33 1.21 -24.74 -9.54
CA ILE A 33 0.50 -25.02 -10.78
C ILE A 33 -0.28 -23.79 -11.28
N LEU A 34 -0.95 -23.07 -10.38
CA LEU A 34 -1.67 -21.83 -10.72
C LEU A 34 -0.71 -20.73 -11.17
N ILE A 35 0.42 -20.55 -10.49
CA ILE A 35 1.51 -19.64 -10.88
C ILE A 35 2.04 -20.02 -12.27
N GLY A 36 2.26 -21.30 -12.54
CA GLY A 36 2.69 -21.81 -13.85
C GLY A 36 1.66 -21.52 -14.96
N THR A 37 0.38 -21.74 -14.67
CA THR A 37 -0.71 -21.42 -15.60
C THR A 37 -0.74 -19.93 -15.93
N LYS A 38 -0.64 -19.08 -14.91
CA LYS A 38 -0.61 -17.62 -15.09
C LYS A 38 0.64 -17.15 -15.84
N LEU A 39 1.76 -17.83 -15.70
CA LEU A 39 2.97 -17.56 -16.47
C LEU A 39 2.76 -17.81 -17.97
N ILE A 40 2.04 -18.87 -18.32
CA ILE A 40 1.71 -19.22 -19.72
C ILE A 40 0.63 -18.30 -20.28
N TYR A 41 -0.35 -17.91 -19.45
CA TYR A 41 -1.49 -17.08 -19.82
C TYR A 41 -1.52 -15.76 -19.02
N PRO A 42 -0.56 -14.84 -19.23
CA PRO A 42 -0.35 -13.66 -18.37
C PRO A 42 -1.52 -12.67 -18.35
N THR A 43 -2.35 -12.67 -19.39
CA THR A 43 -3.52 -11.78 -19.51
C THR A 43 -4.83 -12.45 -19.10
N GLY A 44 -4.82 -13.72 -18.70
CA GLY A 44 -6.02 -14.40 -18.20
C GLY A 44 -6.50 -13.73 -16.91
N LEU A 45 -7.81 -13.62 -16.71
CA LEU A 45 -8.37 -13.18 -15.43
C LEU A 45 -8.68 -14.41 -14.57
N PRO A 46 -8.52 -14.32 -13.23
CA PRO A 46 -8.83 -15.42 -12.35
C PRO A 46 -10.33 -15.77 -12.42
N ALA A 47 -10.63 -17.04 -12.64
CA ALA A 47 -11.98 -17.59 -12.70
C ALA A 47 -12.40 -18.24 -11.36
N THR A 48 -11.43 -18.65 -10.54
CA THR A 48 -11.65 -19.29 -9.24
C THR A 48 -11.12 -18.43 -8.10
N LYS A 49 -11.51 -18.77 -6.85
CA LYS A 49 -11.00 -18.06 -5.68
C LYS A 49 -9.51 -18.36 -5.48
N GLU A 50 -9.13 -19.61 -5.70
CA GLU A 50 -7.78 -20.12 -5.58
C GLU A 50 -6.83 -19.37 -6.52
N GLU A 51 -7.24 -19.17 -7.78
CA GLU A 51 -6.52 -18.34 -8.76
C GLU A 51 -6.43 -16.88 -8.28
N LEU A 52 -7.56 -16.28 -7.90
CA LEU A 52 -7.61 -14.89 -7.44
C LEU A 52 -6.67 -14.64 -6.25
N PHE A 53 -6.76 -15.46 -5.21
CA PHE A 53 -5.93 -15.31 -4.02
C PHE A 53 -4.45 -15.58 -4.32
N THR A 54 -4.14 -16.54 -5.19
CA THR A 54 -2.77 -16.81 -5.64
C THR A 54 -2.18 -15.62 -6.38
N GLU A 55 -2.91 -15.05 -7.34
CA GLU A 55 -2.46 -13.87 -8.08
C GLU A 55 -2.24 -12.66 -7.17
N GLN A 56 -3.14 -12.42 -6.22
CA GLN A 56 -3.00 -11.33 -5.26
C GLN A 56 -1.86 -11.58 -4.27
N ALA A 57 -1.58 -12.83 -3.89
CA ALA A 57 -0.44 -13.18 -3.04
C ALA A 57 0.89 -12.89 -3.74
N VAL A 58 1.02 -13.32 -5.01
CA VAL A 58 2.18 -12.99 -5.85
C VAL A 58 2.30 -11.48 -6.03
N ALA A 59 1.20 -10.75 -6.26
CA ALA A 59 1.25 -9.30 -6.45
C ALA A 59 1.80 -8.56 -5.24
N ARG A 60 1.47 -9.00 -4.01
CA ARG A 60 2.06 -8.45 -2.77
C ARG A 60 3.59 -8.61 -2.76
N GLU A 61 4.09 -9.79 -3.10
CA GLU A 61 5.53 -10.06 -3.16
C GLU A 61 6.22 -9.32 -4.30
N ALA A 62 5.57 -9.21 -5.46
CA ALA A 62 6.08 -8.45 -6.60
C ALA A 62 6.27 -6.97 -6.24
N LEU A 63 5.28 -6.36 -5.57
CA LEU A 63 5.33 -4.97 -5.10
C LEU A 63 6.42 -4.79 -4.04
N ARG A 64 6.53 -5.70 -3.07
CA ARG A 64 7.57 -5.68 -2.03
C ARG A 64 8.97 -5.74 -2.64
N LEU A 65 9.23 -6.72 -3.50
CA LEU A 65 10.52 -6.86 -4.19
C LEU A 65 10.84 -5.63 -5.05
N SER A 66 9.86 -5.12 -5.78
CA SER A 66 10.03 -3.91 -6.61
C SER A 66 10.45 -2.70 -5.76
N PHE A 67 9.88 -2.56 -4.56
CA PHE A 67 10.24 -1.49 -3.64
C PHE A 67 11.65 -1.67 -3.09
N GLU A 68 11.99 -2.87 -2.60
CA GLU A 68 13.30 -3.19 -2.07
C GLU A 68 14.41 -2.93 -3.08
N ASP A 69 14.22 -3.37 -4.33
CA ASP A 69 15.17 -3.13 -5.41
C ASP A 69 15.27 -1.63 -5.74
N HIS A 70 14.15 -0.89 -5.69
CA HIS A 70 14.17 0.55 -5.89
C HIS A 70 14.92 1.28 -4.78
N GLN A 71 14.81 0.85 -3.51
CA GLN A 71 15.52 1.45 -2.38
C GLN A 71 17.05 1.28 -2.49
N GLN A 72 17.53 0.25 -3.20
CA GLN A 72 18.96 0.05 -3.43
C GLN A 72 19.53 1.05 -4.45
N ILE A 73 18.71 1.53 -5.37
CA ILE A 73 19.11 2.40 -6.48
C ILE A 73 18.84 3.87 -6.14
N ALA A 74 17.66 4.13 -5.58
CA ALA A 74 17.14 5.47 -5.41
C ALA A 74 17.77 6.18 -4.20
N LYS A 75 18.29 7.38 -4.44
CA LYS A 75 18.93 8.22 -3.43
C LYS A 75 18.17 9.54 -3.32
N ILE A 76 17.79 9.92 -2.10
CA ILE A 76 17.31 11.27 -1.81
C ILE A 76 18.51 12.15 -1.50
N GLN A 77 18.63 13.25 -2.23
CA GLN A 77 19.53 14.34 -1.88
C GLN A 77 18.71 15.41 -1.16
N LYS A 78 19.04 15.71 0.10
CA LYS A 78 18.47 16.90 0.74
C LYS A 78 18.96 18.15 -0.01
N PRO A 79 18.10 19.14 -0.27
CA PRO A 79 18.56 20.42 -0.82
C PRO A 79 19.44 21.11 0.22
N THR A 80 20.75 20.92 0.13
CA THR A 80 21.71 21.60 1.00
C THR A 80 21.95 22.99 0.42
N LEU A 81 21.54 24.03 1.15
CA LEU A 81 21.98 25.39 0.85
C LEU A 81 23.49 25.43 1.16
N LEU A 82 24.34 25.31 0.13
CA LEU A 82 25.79 25.37 0.27
C LEU A 82 26.17 26.72 0.88
N ARG A 83 26.56 26.73 2.16
CA ARG A 83 27.20 27.89 2.77
C ARG A 83 28.64 27.95 2.29
N PHE A 84 29.12 29.15 1.92
CA PHE A 84 30.51 29.36 1.53
C PHE A 84 31.48 28.76 2.57
N GLY A 85 32.36 27.84 2.14
CA GLY A 85 33.37 27.19 2.97
C GLY A 85 33.15 25.71 3.31
N GLN A 86 32.05 25.08 2.91
CA GLN A 86 31.84 23.63 3.10
C GLN A 86 32.64 22.79 2.09
N THR A 87 33.22 21.68 2.55
CA THR A 87 33.99 20.75 1.70
C THR A 87 33.06 19.78 0.95
N LEU A 88 33.51 19.29 -0.21
CA LEU A 88 32.76 18.32 -1.03
C LEU A 88 32.37 17.04 -0.23
N ALA A 89 33.19 16.65 0.75
CA ALA A 89 32.93 15.53 1.65
C ALA A 89 31.72 15.76 2.58
N GLN A 90 31.50 17.00 3.04
CA GLN A 90 30.33 17.34 3.87
C GLN A 90 29.03 17.43 3.04
N ALA A 91 29.13 17.68 1.73
CA ALA A 91 27.99 17.60 0.82
C ALA A 91 27.54 16.15 0.54
N SER A 92 28.46 15.16 0.68
CA SER A 92 28.19 13.73 0.51
C SER A 92 27.32 13.13 1.62
N GLU A 93 27.29 13.72 2.82
CA GLU A 93 26.43 13.27 3.93
C GLU A 93 24.94 13.62 3.73
N ALA A 94 24.62 14.45 2.74
CA ALA A 94 23.24 14.87 2.45
C ALA A 94 22.44 13.85 1.62
N VAL A 95 23.06 12.73 1.22
CA VAL A 95 22.47 11.71 0.36
C VAL A 95 22.16 10.46 1.19
N ARG A 96 20.88 10.09 1.29
CA ARG A 96 20.44 8.86 1.97
C ARG A 96 19.53 8.02 1.08
N SER A 97 19.43 6.73 1.40
CA SER A 97 18.45 5.85 0.76
C SER A 97 17.01 6.27 1.11
N LEU A 98 16.12 5.96 0.18
CA LEU A 98 14.68 6.09 0.35
C LEU A 98 14.14 5.08 1.37
N THR A 99 13.14 5.52 2.12
CA THR A 99 12.39 4.73 3.10
C THR A 99 10.90 4.92 2.85
N ILE A 100 10.06 3.97 3.29
CA ILE A 100 8.62 4.11 3.11
C ILE A 100 8.04 5.35 3.82
N GLU A 101 8.73 5.85 4.86
CA GLU A 101 8.40 7.07 5.60
C GLU A 101 8.53 8.35 4.76
N ASP A 102 9.13 8.27 3.57
CA ASP A 102 9.31 9.40 2.66
C ASP A 102 8.08 9.68 1.78
N PHE A 103 7.04 8.85 1.87
CA PHE A 103 5.88 8.91 0.99
C PHE A 103 4.59 9.10 1.80
N ASP A 104 3.82 10.12 1.42
CA ASP A 104 2.47 10.41 1.91
C ASP A 104 1.37 9.99 0.92
N LEU A 105 1.74 9.53 -0.27
CA LEU A 105 0.85 9.00 -1.31
C LEU A 105 1.46 7.75 -1.96
N ILE A 106 0.65 6.68 -2.07
CA ILE A 106 0.98 5.47 -2.83
C ILE A 106 -0.05 5.27 -3.92
N ILE A 107 0.41 5.20 -5.16
CA ILE A 107 -0.43 4.90 -6.33
C ILE A 107 -0.11 3.48 -6.82
N GLY A 108 -1.10 2.59 -6.73
CA GLY A 108 -0.99 1.24 -7.28
C GLY A 108 -1.36 1.20 -8.76
N SER A 109 -0.55 0.57 -9.61
CA SER A 109 -0.88 0.29 -11.01
C SER A 109 -0.46 -1.12 -11.40
N GLY A 110 -1.18 -1.72 -12.35
CA GLY A 110 -0.96 -3.07 -12.84
C GLY A 110 -2.24 -3.89 -12.94
N GLY A 111 -2.23 -4.93 -13.76
CA GLY A 111 -3.42 -5.73 -14.07
C GLY A 111 -4.12 -6.33 -12.84
N VAL A 112 -3.36 -6.85 -11.87
CA VAL A 112 -3.92 -7.44 -10.64
C VAL A 112 -4.59 -6.39 -9.73
N LEU A 113 -4.01 -5.20 -9.62
CA LEU A 113 -4.57 -4.08 -8.83
C LEU A 113 -5.79 -3.46 -9.52
N SER A 114 -5.72 -3.27 -10.84
CA SER A 114 -6.78 -2.64 -11.64
C SER A 114 -8.03 -3.53 -11.72
N ASN A 115 -7.82 -4.85 -11.87
CA ASN A 115 -8.90 -5.85 -11.97
C ASN A 115 -9.28 -6.48 -10.62
N ALA A 116 -8.84 -5.90 -9.50
CA ALA A 116 -9.22 -6.40 -8.18
C ALA A 116 -10.75 -6.35 -8.03
N PRO A 117 -11.44 -7.47 -7.70
CA PRO A 117 -12.90 -7.52 -7.65
C PRO A 117 -13.51 -6.51 -6.67
N LYS A 118 -12.78 -6.21 -5.58
CA LYS A 118 -13.11 -5.13 -4.66
C LYS A 118 -11.92 -4.18 -4.52
N ARG A 119 -12.20 -2.88 -4.44
CA ARG A 119 -11.17 -1.85 -4.20
C ARG A 119 -10.43 -2.03 -2.88
N LYS A 120 -11.10 -2.63 -1.88
CA LYS A 120 -10.47 -3.03 -0.62
C LYS A 120 -9.35 -4.05 -0.82
N ASP A 121 -9.46 -4.95 -1.80
CA ASP A 121 -8.41 -5.95 -2.08
C ASP A 121 -7.15 -5.27 -2.62
N ALA A 122 -7.31 -4.28 -3.52
CA ALA A 122 -6.21 -3.45 -4.00
C ALA A 122 -5.54 -2.66 -2.87
N ALA A 123 -6.33 -2.03 -1.99
CA ALA A 123 -5.81 -1.31 -0.83
C ALA A 123 -5.01 -2.23 0.10
N VAL A 124 -5.54 -3.42 0.41
CA VAL A 124 -4.85 -4.41 1.25
C VAL A 124 -3.54 -4.86 0.60
N MET A 125 -3.52 -5.14 -0.71
CA MET A 125 -2.28 -5.52 -1.40
C MET A 125 -1.19 -4.44 -1.29
N LEU A 126 -1.55 -3.16 -1.46
CA LEU A 126 -0.61 -2.05 -1.31
C LEU A 126 -0.10 -1.93 0.13
N ILE A 127 -0.99 -2.02 1.12
CA ILE A 127 -0.63 -1.90 2.53
C ILE A 127 0.26 -3.06 2.98
N ASP A 128 -0.06 -4.28 2.58
CA ASP A 128 0.70 -5.49 2.92
C ASP A 128 2.10 -5.46 2.28
N ALA A 129 2.20 -5.00 1.04
CA ALA A 129 3.47 -4.96 0.30
C ALA A 129 4.41 -3.86 0.82
N PHE A 130 3.91 -2.63 0.96
CA PHE A 130 4.74 -1.47 1.29
C PHE A 130 4.83 -1.20 2.79
N GLN A 131 3.86 -1.64 3.58
CA GLN A 131 3.77 -1.40 5.03
C GLN A 131 3.92 0.09 5.41
N PRO A 132 3.14 1.01 4.82
CA PRO A 132 3.28 2.45 5.05
C PRO A 132 3.08 2.83 6.52
N THR A 133 3.85 3.80 7.03
CA THR A 133 3.70 4.33 8.40
C THR A 133 3.26 5.79 8.37
N GLY A 134 2.55 6.24 9.39
CA GLY A 134 2.01 7.59 9.51
C GLY A 134 0.64 7.73 8.84
N VAL A 135 0.51 8.79 8.05
CA VAL A 135 -0.71 9.15 7.32
C VAL A 135 -0.37 9.06 5.84
N VAL A 136 -0.95 8.10 5.13
CA VAL A 136 -0.62 7.84 3.72
C VAL A 136 -1.89 7.69 2.91
N GLU A 137 -2.05 8.50 1.88
CA GLU A 137 -3.14 8.36 0.90
C GLU A 137 -2.84 7.21 -0.07
N LEU A 138 -3.87 6.46 -0.42
CA LEU A 138 -3.80 5.40 -1.41
C LEU A 138 -4.66 5.76 -2.61
N MET A 139 -4.12 5.53 -3.81
CA MET A 139 -4.85 5.60 -5.07
C MET A 139 -4.55 4.37 -5.92
N VAL A 140 -5.38 4.12 -6.92
CA VAL A 140 -5.15 3.05 -7.89
C VAL A 140 -5.42 3.55 -9.30
N ASP A 141 -4.55 3.18 -10.23
CA ASP A 141 -4.81 3.22 -11.67
C ASP A 141 -5.86 2.16 -11.97
N SER A 142 -7.08 2.62 -12.21
CA SER A 142 -8.28 1.79 -12.16
C SER A 142 -8.49 0.93 -13.41
N VAL A 143 -7.92 1.37 -14.53
CA VAL A 143 -8.09 0.81 -15.88
C VAL A 143 -6.74 0.48 -16.53
N PHE A 144 -5.67 0.48 -15.75
CA PHE A 144 -4.29 0.24 -16.20
C PHE A 144 -3.87 1.15 -17.38
N MET A 145 -4.27 2.43 -17.34
CA MET A 145 -4.10 3.36 -18.45
C MET A 145 -3.01 4.40 -18.21
N LEU A 146 -2.42 4.46 -17.01
CA LEU A 146 -1.48 5.52 -16.66
C LEU A 146 -0.31 5.66 -17.66
N PRO A 147 0.34 4.57 -18.15
CA PRO A 147 1.38 4.68 -19.17
C PRO A 147 0.86 5.18 -20.52
N HIS A 148 -0.38 4.83 -20.88
CA HIS A 148 -1.01 5.23 -22.13
C HIS A 148 -1.38 6.72 -22.13
N LEU A 149 -1.87 7.24 -21.00
CA LEU A 149 -2.14 8.67 -20.83
C LEU A 149 -0.88 9.52 -20.99
N GLY A 150 0.28 9.03 -20.55
CA GLY A 150 1.55 9.72 -20.76
C GLY A 150 1.99 9.83 -22.22
N VAL A 151 1.52 8.93 -23.10
CA VAL A 151 1.72 9.05 -24.55
C VAL A 151 0.67 9.97 -25.15
N PHE A 152 -0.60 9.80 -24.74
CA PHE A 152 -1.74 10.58 -25.23
C PHE A 152 -1.61 12.08 -24.93
N SER A 153 -1.03 12.45 -23.78
CA SER A 153 -0.83 13.85 -23.38
C SER A 153 0.03 14.67 -24.35
N LYS A 154 0.85 14.02 -25.20
CA LYS A 154 1.62 14.69 -26.26
C LYS A 154 0.76 15.14 -27.44
N ILE A 155 -0.43 14.57 -27.57
CA ILE A 155 -1.40 14.86 -28.63
C ILE A 155 -2.49 15.78 -28.09
N ASP A 156 -3.04 15.43 -26.91
CA ASP A 156 -4.08 16.19 -26.22
C ASP A 156 -3.82 16.16 -24.72
N GLU A 157 -3.16 17.22 -24.22
CA GLU A 157 -2.80 17.35 -22.82
C GLU A 157 -4.04 17.47 -21.92
N GLN A 158 -5.02 18.28 -22.33
CA GLN A 158 -6.23 18.49 -21.53
C GLN A 158 -7.08 17.22 -21.47
N GLY A 159 -7.29 16.55 -22.60
CA GLY A 159 -7.99 15.27 -22.63
C GLY A 159 -7.30 14.20 -21.78
N ALA A 160 -5.96 14.19 -21.74
CA ALA A 160 -5.21 13.28 -20.88
C ALA A 160 -5.40 13.59 -19.38
N ILE A 161 -5.41 14.86 -18.99
CA ILE A 161 -5.69 15.29 -17.61
C ILE A 161 -7.13 14.92 -17.22
N ASP A 162 -8.10 15.22 -18.07
CA ASP A 162 -9.51 14.94 -17.79
C ASP A 162 -9.72 13.43 -17.57
N LEU A 163 -9.16 12.57 -18.42
CA LEU A 163 -9.20 11.11 -18.25
C LEU A 163 -8.41 10.63 -17.02
N LEU A 164 -7.30 11.28 -16.71
CA LEU A 164 -6.49 10.96 -15.53
C LEU A 164 -7.31 11.14 -14.25
N GLU A 165 -8.01 12.26 -14.12
CA GLU A 165 -8.77 12.64 -12.94
C GLU A 165 -10.11 11.90 -12.81
N THR A 166 -10.77 11.61 -13.94
CA THR A 166 -12.13 11.05 -13.95
C THR A 166 -12.17 9.52 -14.00
N GLU A 167 -11.27 8.90 -14.76
CA GLU A 167 -11.35 7.46 -15.08
C GLU A 167 -10.14 6.67 -14.56
N CYS A 168 -8.95 7.26 -14.59
CA CYS A 168 -7.72 6.54 -14.30
C CYS A 168 -7.40 6.48 -12.79
N LEU A 169 -7.18 7.63 -12.14
CA LEU A 169 -6.71 7.65 -10.75
C LEU A 169 -7.86 7.72 -9.75
N ILE A 170 -8.24 6.56 -9.22
CA ILE A 170 -9.31 6.47 -8.23
C ILE A 170 -8.71 6.50 -6.81
N PRO A 171 -9.16 7.42 -5.93
CA PRO A 171 -8.78 7.40 -4.52
C PRO A 171 -9.29 6.14 -3.82
N LEU A 172 -8.39 5.38 -3.20
CA LEU A 172 -8.73 4.23 -2.36
C LEU A 172 -9.06 4.66 -0.94
N GLY A 173 -8.35 5.63 -0.37
CA GLY A 173 -8.60 6.12 0.99
C GLY A 173 -7.32 6.52 1.72
N THR A 174 -7.44 6.82 3.01
CA THR A 174 -6.30 7.26 3.84
C THR A 174 -5.90 6.20 4.86
N VAL A 175 -4.65 5.77 4.87
CA VAL A 175 -4.08 4.82 5.83
C VAL A 175 -3.53 5.56 7.05
N LEU A 176 -3.91 5.10 8.24
CA LEU A 176 -3.40 5.54 9.53
C LEU A 176 -2.70 4.36 10.22
N ALA A 177 -1.38 4.49 10.34
CA ALA A 177 -0.50 3.38 10.66
C ALA A 177 0.63 3.81 11.61
N PRO A 178 0.59 3.51 12.91
CA PRO A 178 1.71 3.84 13.80
C PRO A 178 2.94 2.97 13.49
N LYS A 179 4.11 3.45 13.91
CA LYS A 179 5.37 2.72 13.80
C LYS A 179 5.54 1.75 14.97
N GLY A 180 6.14 0.59 14.69
CA GLY A 180 6.47 -0.40 15.71
C GLY A 180 5.28 -1.30 16.05
N PHE A 181 5.27 -1.79 17.29
CA PHE A 181 4.34 -2.79 17.77
C PHE A 181 3.71 -2.35 19.08
N GLY A 182 2.56 -2.93 19.39
CA GLY A 182 1.97 -2.89 20.72
C GLY A 182 1.42 -4.25 21.10
N LYS A 183 1.10 -4.40 22.39
CA LYS A 183 0.54 -5.64 22.91
C LYS A 183 -0.84 -5.87 22.30
N LYS A 184 -1.05 -7.06 21.73
CA LYS A 184 -2.33 -7.46 21.13
C LYS A 184 -3.52 -7.13 22.05
N ASP A 185 -4.59 -6.62 21.45
CA ASP A 185 -5.84 -6.24 22.11
C ASP A 185 -5.72 -5.05 23.10
N GLN A 186 -4.57 -4.37 23.16
CA GLN A 186 -4.44 -3.08 23.86
C GLN A 186 -4.81 -1.92 22.93
N PRO A 187 -5.38 -0.82 23.47
CA PRO A 187 -5.65 0.39 22.68
C PRO A 187 -4.37 0.91 22.01
N GLY A 188 -4.44 1.15 20.70
CA GLY A 188 -3.35 1.74 19.93
C GLY A 188 -3.64 3.20 19.60
N LEU A 189 -4.75 3.43 18.88
CA LEU A 189 -5.18 4.75 18.43
C LEU A 189 -6.65 4.99 18.76
N THR A 190 -7.00 6.20 19.18
CA THR A 190 -8.37 6.71 19.13
C THR A 190 -8.44 7.82 18.10
N LEU A 191 -9.40 7.71 17.19
CA LEU A 191 -9.74 8.76 16.23
C LEU A 191 -10.94 9.53 16.76
N ARG A 192 -10.83 10.85 16.82
CA ARG A 192 -11.93 11.73 17.23
C ARG A 192 -12.06 12.88 16.25
N GLY A 193 -13.25 13.15 15.74
CA GLY A 193 -13.41 14.24 14.78
C GLY A 193 -14.81 14.45 14.26
N THR A 194 -14.88 15.18 13.16
CA THR A 194 -16.12 15.46 12.44
C THR A 194 -15.91 15.30 10.94
N THR A 195 -16.87 14.67 10.27
CA THR A 195 -16.92 14.64 8.80
C THR A 195 -17.39 15.97 8.25
N SER A 196 -17.16 16.21 6.95
CA SER A 196 -17.68 17.36 6.21
C SER A 196 -19.21 17.41 6.19
N ALA A 197 -19.87 16.25 6.34
CA ALA A 197 -21.32 16.13 6.51
C ALA A 197 -21.81 16.44 7.95
N GLY A 198 -20.91 16.76 8.88
CA GLY A 198 -21.24 17.14 10.26
C GLY A 198 -21.36 15.97 11.24
N HIS A 199 -21.14 14.73 10.81
CA HIS A 199 -21.18 13.56 11.69
C HIS A 199 -19.96 13.55 12.63
N ARG A 200 -20.20 13.34 13.92
CA ARG A 200 -19.12 13.15 14.90
C ARG A 200 -18.64 11.70 14.86
N LEU A 201 -17.33 11.53 14.82
CA LEU A 201 -16.66 10.23 14.84
C LEU A 201 -15.81 10.16 16.11
N GLU A 202 -15.97 9.10 16.89
CA GLU A 202 -15.08 8.77 18.01
C GLU A 202 -14.97 7.24 18.10
N GLN A 203 -13.79 6.71 17.77
CA GLN A 203 -13.57 5.28 17.75
C GLN A 203 -12.15 4.92 18.20
N THR A 204 -12.04 3.92 19.07
CA THR A 204 -10.78 3.36 19.53
C THR A 204 -10.47 2.07 18.77
N PHE A 205 -9.23 1.96 18.32
CA PHE A 205 -8.68 0.83 17.58
C PHE A 205 -7.57 0.16 18.41
N TYR A 206 -7.44 -1.15 18.26
CA TYR A 206 -6.62 -1.99 19.12
C TYR A 206 -5.50 -2.66 18.34
N TRP A 207 -4.34 -2.87 18.98
CA TRP A 207 -3.20 -3.56 18.41
C TRP A 207 -3.55 -4.99 17.98
N GLY A 208 -3.05 -5.39 16.81
CA GLY A 208 -3.42 -6.60 16.08
C GLY A 208 -4.61 -6.41 15.12
N GLY A 209 -5.29 -5.27 15.16
CA GLY A 209 -6.43 -4.94 14.30
C GLY A 209 -6.04 -4.37 12.94
N PHE A 210 -6.88 -4.66 11.94
CA PHE A 210 -6.88 -4.02 10.63
C PHE A 210 -8.32 -3.65 10.28
N ASN A 211 -8.62 -2.35 10.21
CA ASN A 211 -10.00 -1.87 10.19
C ASN A 211 -10.21 -0.84 9.08
N PHE A 212 -11.35 -0.95 8.40
CA PHE A 212 -11.89 0.10 7.54
C PHE A 212 -12.93 0.87 8.33
N MET A 213 -12.73 2.17 8.51
CA MET A 213 -13.71 3.10 9.04
C MET A 213 -14.42 3.77 7.87
N ASP A 214 -15.74 3.65 7.81
CA ASP A 214 -16.52 4.18 6.71
C ASP A 214 -16.43 5.71 6.67
N LEU A 215 -16.02 6.22 5.52
CA LEU A 215 -16.04 7.63 5.15
C LEU A 215 -16.32 7.63 3.64
N SER A 216 -17.41 8.27 3.22
CA SER A 216 -17.83 8.20 1.82
C SER A 216 -16.79 8.81 0.88
N GLU A 217 -16.82 8.43 -0.39
CA GLU A 217 -15.79 8.81 -1.37
C GLU A 217 -15.63 10.33 -1.53
N ALA A 218 -16.74 11.07 -1.48
CA ALA A 218 -16.76 12.52 -1.57
C ALA A 218 -16.59 13.22 -0.20
N GLU A 219 -16.59 12.48 0.90
CA GLU A 219 -16.45 13.05 2.24
C GLU A 219 -14.98 13.21 2.65
N GLN A 220 -14.76 14.31 3.36
CA GLN A 220 -13.52 14.58 4.08
C GLN A 220 -13.81 14.58 5.56
N ALA A 221 -12.84 14.22 6.39
CA ALA A 221 -12.96 14.34 7.83
C ALA A 221 -11.77 15.09 8.41
N THR A 222 -12.05 15.86 9.46
CA THR A 222 -11.00 16.45 10.29
C THR A 222 -10.89 15.62 11.56
N LEU A 223 -9.82 14.84 11.67
CA LEU A 223 -9.60 13.88 12.74
C LEU A 223 -8.44 14.29 13.65
N GLU A 224 -8.65 14.21 14.95
CA GLU A 224 -7.61 14.18 15.96
C GLU A 224 -7.23 12.71 16.22
N VAL A 225 -5.93 12.42 16.19
CA VAL A 225 -5.39 11.09 16.49
C VAL A 225 -4.77 11.10 17.87
N ILE A 226 -5.35 10.30 18.77
CA ILE A 226 -4.88 10.11 20.14
C ILE A 226 -4.16 8.77 20.17
N ALA A 227 -2.83 8.81 20.32
CA ALA A 227 -2.01 7.62 20.49
C ALA A 227 -1.97 7.18 21.96
N HIS A 228 -2.15 5.88 22.20
CA HIS A 228 -2.19 5.30 23.55
C HIS A 228 -0.90 4.58 23.91
N GLY A 229 -0.54 4.60 25.20
CA GLY A 229 0.64 3.90 25.73
C GLY A 229 1.94 4.32 25.03
N GLU A 230 2.71 3.35 24.55
CA GLU A 230 3.99 3.57 23.85
C GLU A 230 3.83 3.67 22.32
N THR A 231 2.61 3.85 21.82
CA THR A 231 2.34 3.92 20.38
C THR A 231 3.11 5.06 19.73
N LYS A 232 4.02 4.73 18.81
CA LYS A 232 4.84 5.72 18.08
C LYS A 232 4.05 6.29 16.91
N TRP A 233 3.36 7.40 17.17
CA TRP A 233 2.64 8.17 16.16
C TRP A 233 3.46 9.42 15.75
N PRO A 234 3.67 9.68 14.45
CA PRO A 234 4.58 10.75 14.00
C PRO A 234 4.03 12.16 14.25
N LEU A 235 2.71 12.33 14.31
CA LEU A 235 2.06 13.64 14.40
C LEU A 235 1.55 13.89 15.81
N ARG A 236 2.29 14.67 16.60
CA ARG A 236 1.80 15.13 17.90
C ARG A 236 0.78 16.26 17.72
N PHE A 237 -0.46 16.05 18.17
CA PHE A 237 -1.48 17.09 18.35
C PHE A 237 -1.83 17.91 17.09
N GLN A 238 -1.97 17.26 15.93
CA GLN A 238 -2.49 17.91 14.73
C GLN A 238 -3.83 17.32 14.31
N LYS A 239 -4.73 18.22 13.89
CA LYS A 239 -5.94 17.86 13.15
C LYS A 239 -5.51 17.39 11.76
N LEU A 240 -5.86 16.15 11.44
CA LEU A 240 -5.60 15.53 10.15
C LEU A 240 -6.81 15.72 9.24
N HIS A 241 -6.56 16.16 8.02
CA HIS A 241 -7.56 16.12 6.96
C HIS A 241 -7.40 14.82 6.20
N VAL A 242 -8.42 13.97 6.25
CA VAL A 242 -8.42 12.67 5.57
C VAL A 242 -9.54 12.61 4.54
N ARG A 243 -9.29 11.88 3.46
CA ARG A 243 -10.27 11.62 2.39
C ARG A 243 -10.75 10.18 2.46
N GLY A 244 -12.06 9.97 2.26
CA GLY A 244 -12.67 8.64 2.29
C GLY A 244 -12.26 7.75 1.12
N GLY A 245 -12.36 8.25 -0.11
CA GLY A 245 -12.14 7.42 -1.30
C GLY A 245 -13.05 6.17 -1.32
N LYS A 246 -12.68 5.14 -2.07
CA LYS A 246 -13.48 3.91 -2.21
C LYS A 246 -13.47 3.00 -0.98
N CYS A 247 -12.53 3.16 -0.05
CA CYS A 247 -12.32 2.26 1.09
C CYS A 247 -12.47 2.94 2.46
N GLY A 248 -12.66 4.25 2.51
CA GLY A 248 -12.73 5.03 3.74
C GLY A 248 -11.37 5.30 4.37
N VAL A 249 -11.35 5.43 5.69
CA VAL A 249 -10.10 5.55 6.46
C VAL A 249 -9.67 4.17 6.94
N ILE A 250 -8.42 3.80 6.67
CA ILE A 250 -7.88 2.47 6.94
C ILE A 250 -6.96 2.58 8.15
N VAL A 251 -7.30 1.93 9.26
CA VAL A 251 -6.48 1.91 10.47
C VAL A 251 -5.78 0.55 10.55
N ASP A 252 -4.45 0.57 10.47
CA ASP A 252 -3.65 -0.66 10.49
C ASP A 252 -2.73 -0.70 11.70
N LEU A 253 -3.12 -1.52 12.68
CA LEU A 253 -2.41 -1.77 13.92
C LEU A 253 -1.84 -3.19 13.99
N ARG A 254 -1.60 -3.85 12.85
CA ARG A 254 -0.95 -5.18 12.80
C ARG A 254 0.52 -5.15 13.22
N GLY A 255 1.11 -3.96 13.34
CA GLY A 255 2.51 -3.75 13.69
C GLY A 255 3.40 -3.62 12.46
N ARG A 256 4.48 -2.85 12.58
CA ARG A 256 5.43 -2.58 11.49
C ARG A 256 6.88 -2.66 11.98
N PRO A 257 7.71 -3.54 11.40
CA PRO A 257 7.40 -4.45 10.28
C PRO A 257 6.36 -5.53 10.68
N MET A 258 5.48 -5.92 9.77
CA MET A 258 4.47 -6.95 10.03
C MET A 258 5.16 -8.29 10.29
N GLU A 259 4.83 -8.93 11.41
CA GLU A 259 5.17 -10.33 11.66
C GLU A 259 4.22 -11.23 10.87
N VAL A 260 4.56 -11.51 9.62
CA VAL A 260 3.82 -12.50 8.82
C VAL A 260 4.43 -13.86 9.09
N LYS A 261 3.74 -14.71 9.86
CA LYS A 261 4.19 -16.08 10.11
C LYS A 261 4.28 -16.83 8.77
N THR A 262 5.41 -17.48 8.51
CA THR A 262 5.54 -18.43 7.39
C THR A 262 4.60 -19.60 7.63
N CYS A 263 3.53 -19.70 6.84
CA CYS A 263 2.65 -20.86 6.86
C CYS A 263 3.21 -21.90 5.89
N ARG A 264 3.57 -23.07 6.41
CA ARG A 264 3.65 -24.27 5.57
C ARG A 264 2.25 -24.83 5.48
N ASN A 265 1.59 -24.67 4.34
CA ASN A 265 0.42 -25.48 4.00
C ASN A 265 0.94 -26.87 3.58
N THR A 266 1.54 -27.60 4.51
CA THR A 266 1.69 -29.05 4.36
C THR A 266 0.36 -29.70 4.70
N GLU A 267 -0.03 -30.70 3.91
CA GLU A 267 -1.23 -31.53 4.04
C GLU A 267 -1.71 -31.78 5.47
#